data_AF-A0A6B3HY93-F1
#
_entry.id   AF-A0A6B3HY93-F1
#
_cell.length_a   1.000
_cell.length_b   1.000
_cell.length_c   1.000
_cell.angle_alpha   90.00
_cell.angle_beta   90.00
_cell.angle_gamma   90.00
#
_symmetry.space_group_name_H-M   'P 1'
#
loop_
_entity.id
_entity.type
_entity.pdbx_description
1 polymer ?
#
loop_
_entity_poly.entity_id
_entity_poly.type
_entity_poly.pdbx_seq_one_letter_code
_entity_poly.pdbx_strand_id
1 'polypeptide(L)'
;ISAARDIVSVGADKCLDATGNSSANGTRLQIWTCTGAANQKWTAPAGGGNPDPGGPPMAVAPYLYNGWGSPPSPTTVMNATGVKWFTLAFVLS
;
A
#
# COMPACT_ATOMS: atom_id res chain seq x y z
N ILE A 1 -18.39 -13.15 7.29
CA ILE A 1 -17.88 -14.00 6.19
C ILE A 1 -16.53 -13.47 5.69
N SER A 2 -15.59 -13.14 6.59
CA SER A 2 -14.23 -12.77 6.18
C SER A 2 -13.33 -13.98 6.41
N ALA A 3 -13.02 -14.72 5.36
CA ALA A 3 -11.86 -15.57 5.43
C ALA A 3 -10.62 -14.67 5.29
N ALA A 4 -9.47 -15.11 5.80
CA ALA A 4 -8.24 -14.33 5.71
C ALA A 4 -8.02 -13.87 4.26
N ARG A 5 -7.64 -12.59 4.09
CA ARG A 5 -7.22 -11.96 2.82
C ARG A 5 -8.33 -11.62 1.80
N ASP A 6 -9.59 -11.61 2.21
CA ASP A 6 -10.67 -11.02 1.39
C ASP A 6 -10.64 -9.49 1.45
N ILE A 7 -10.84 -8.82 0.31
CA ILE A 7 -11.13 -7.38 0.24
C ILE A 7 -12.64 -7.23 0.02
N VAL A 8 -13.35 -6.78 1.05
CA VAL A 8 -14.82 -6.69 1.06
C VAL A 8 -15.28 -5.25 0.86
N SER A 9 -16.18 -5.05 -0.10
CA SER A 9 -16.95 -3.82 -0.22
C SER A 9 -18.09 -3.85 0.80
N VAL A 10 -17.95 -3.07 1.88
CA VAL A 10 -18.90 -3.07 3.01
C VAL A 10 -20.30 -2.67 2.57
N GLY A 11 -20.44 -1.71 1.64
CA GLY A 11 -21.74 -1.25 1.16
C GLY A 11 -22.47 -2.25 0.26
N ALA A 12 -21.74 -3.18 -0.35
CA ALA A 12 -22.31 -4.18 -1.27
C ALA A 12 -22.35 -5.60 -0.67
N ASP A 13 -21.71 -5.83 0.48
CA ASP A 13 -21.46 -7.13 1.09
C ASP A 13 -20.90 -8.17 0.08
N LYS A 14 -19.93 -7.71 -0.72
CA LYS A 14 -19.32 -8.45 -1.83
C LYS A 14 -17.80 -8.30 -1.83
N CYS A 15 -17.11 -9.26 -2.44
CA CYS A 15 -15.66 -9.34 -2.45
C CYS A 15 -15.08 -8.87 -3.79
N LEU A 16 -13.86 -8.32 -3.75
CA LEU A 16 -13.06 -8.08 -4.95
C LEU A 16 -12.64 -9.42 -5.57
N ASP A 17 -12.93 -9.60 -6.86
CA ASP A 17 -12.81 -10.87 -7.58
C ASP A 17 -12.10 -10.66 -8.92
N ALA A 18 -11.13 -11.53 -9.25
CA ALA A 18 -10.57 -11.58 -10.60
C ALA A 18 -11.47 -12.44 -11.50
N THR A 19 -12.04 -11.82 -12.55
CA THR A 19 -13.11 -12.43 -13.35
C THR A 19 -12.69 -13.77 -13.95
N GLY A 20 -13.55 -14.78 -13.81
CA GLY A 20 -13.35 -16.11 -14.39
C GLY A 20 -12.22 -16.91 -13.76
N ASN A 21 -11.77 -16.54 -12.56
CA ASN A 21 -10.62 -17.16 -11.88
C ASN A 21 -9.34 -17.16 -12.76
N SER A 22 -9.20 -16.13 -13.60
CA SER A 22 -8.08 -15.97 -14.51
C SER A 22 -6.89 -15.31 -13.82
N SER A 23 -5.70 -15.83 -14.09
CA SER A 23 -4.42 -15.22 -13.70
C SER A 23 -3.72 -14.51 -14.85
N ALA A 24 -4.37 -14.39 -16.02
CA ALA A 24 -3.79 -13.72 -17.18
C ALA A 24 -3.65 -12.21 -16.94
N ASN A 25 -2.58 -11.61 -17.48
CA ASN A 25 -2.39 -10.16 -17.44
C ASN A 25 -3.57 -9.43 -18.11
N GLY A 26 -4.04 -8.35 -17.48
CA GLY A 26 -5.20 -7.61 -17.94
C GLY A 26 -6.56 -8.24 -17.58
N THR A 27 -6.58 -9.32 -16.79
CA THR A 27 -7.82 -9.84 -16.20
C THR A 27 -8.53 -8.71 -15.46
N ARG A 28 -9.79 -8.45 -15.84
CA ARG A 28 -10.60 -7.42 -15.20
C ARG A 28 -11.00 -7.87 -13.79
N LEU A 29 -11.09 -6.90 -12.89
CA LEU A 29 -11.61 -7.11 -11.55
C LEU A 29 -13.09 -6.74 -11.50
N GLN A 30 -13.83 -7.40 -10.62
CA GLN A 30 -15.24 -7.17 -10.38
C GLN A 30 -15.57 -7.25 -8.89
N ILE A 31 -16.72 -6.71 -8.51
CA ILE A 31 -17.31 -6.90 -7.18
C ILE A 31 -18.32 -8.02 -7.28
N TRP A 32 -18.01 -9.17 -6.67
CA TRP A 32 -18.80 -10.39 -6.80
C TRP A 32 -19.17 -10.98 -5.44
N THR A 33 -20.15 -11.86 -5.43
CA THR A 33 -20.51 -12.61 -4.21
C THR A 33 -19.27 -13.26 -3.61
N CYS A 34 -19.07 -13.08 -2.31
CA CYS A 34 -17.96 -13.71 -1.60
C CYS A 34 -18.14 -15.23 -1.60
N THR A 35 -17.24 -15.94 -2.29
CA THR A 35 -17.27 -17.41 -2.40
C THR A 35 -16.15 -18.07 -1.61
N GLY A 36 -15.14 -17.30 -1.19
CA GLY A 36 -13.92 -17.81 -0.55
C GLY A 36 -12.92 -18.42 -1.53
N ALA A 37 -13.17 -18.31 -2.84
CA ALA A 37 -12.29 -18.80 -3.90
C ALA A 37 -10.94 -18.05 -3.95
N ALA A 38 -9.93 -18.69 -4.54
CA ALA A 38 -8.57 -18.15 -4.60
C ALA A 38 -8.47 -16.82 -5.35
N ASN A 39 -9.28 -16.61 -6.38
CA ASN A 39 -9.36 -15.34 -7.13
C ASN A 39 -10.00 -14.18 -6.34
N GLN A 40 -10.39 -14.40 -5.08
CA GLN A 40 -10.85 -13.37 -4.15
C GLN A 40 -9.85 -13.12 -3.00
N LYS A 41 -8.69 -13.78 -3.03
CA LYS A 41 -7.64 -13.66 -2.01
C LYS A 41 -6.56 -12.71 -2.47
N TRP A 42 -6.45 -11.58 -1.79
CA TRP A 42 -5.53 -10.52 -2.17
C TRP A 42 -4.41 -10.39 -1.13
N THR A 43 -3.18 -10.28 -1.62
CA THR A 43 -2.06 -9.82 -0.80
C THR A 43 -1.91 -8.33 -1.10
N ALA A 44 -2.27 -7.49 -0.14
CA ALA A 44 -1.81 -6.11 -0.20
C ALA A 44 -0.28 -6.12 -0.11
N PRO A 45 0.44 -5.33 -0.91
CA PRO A 45 1.81 -4.96 -0.59
C PRO A 45 1.86 -4.50 0.87
N ALA A 46 2.99 -4.69 1.57
CA ALA A 46 3.16 -4.23 2.94
C ALA A 46 3.09 -2.69 3.02
N GLY A 47 1.91 -2.12 2.87
CA GLY A 47 1.58 -0.73 3.14
C GLY A 47 1.02 -0.65 4.54
N GLY A 48 1.90 -0.61 5.53
CA GLY A 48 1.53 -0.41 6.94
C GLY A 48 2.20 -1.32 7.96
N GLY A 49 3.08 -2.24 7.53
CA GLY A 49 3.96 -2.98 8.44
C GLY A 49 5.27 -2.22 8.63
N ASN A 50 5.69 -2.06 9.88
CA ASN A 50 7.04 -1.63 10.28
C ASN A 50 8.08 -2.22 9.29
N PRO A 51 9.05 -1.43 8.78
CA PRO A 51 10.01 -1.92 7.81
C PRO A 51 10.65 -3.22 8.31
N ASP A 52 10.62 -4.23 7.44
CA ASP A 52 11.35 -5.48 7.63
C ASP A 52 12.81 -5.17 8.05
N PRO A 53 13.32 -5.73 9.15
CA PRO A 53 14.71 -5.51 9.58
C PRO A 53 15.77 -5.99 8.58
N GLY A 54 15.41 -6.69 7.49
CA GLY A 54 16.37 -7.33 6.59
C GLY A 54 16.22 -7.09 5.09
N GLY A 55 15.19 -6.38 4.61
CA GLY A 55 15.01 -6.11 3.18
C GLY A 55 15.47 -4.68 2.81
N PRO A 56 16.14 -4.45 1.65
CA PRO A 56 16.37 -3.08 1.19
C PRO A 56 15.00 -2.41 1.00
N PRO A 57 14.71 -1.29 1.68
CA PRO A 57 13.44 -0.60 1.51
C PRO A 57 13.35 -0.10 0.07
N MET A 58 12.33 -0.55 -0.65
CA MET A 58 11.97 -0.01 -1.95
C MET A 58 11.63 1.47 -1.76
N ALA A 59 12.59 2.34 -2.03
CA ALA A 59 12.48 3.78 -1.90
C ALA A 59 11.55 4.32 -3.00
N VAL A 60 10.30 4.58 -2.66
CA VAL A 60 9.46 5.45 -3.50
C VAL A 60 9.65 6.90 -3.04
N ALA A 61 10.36 7.67 -3.86
CA ALA A 61 10.28 9.13 -3.82
C ALA A 61 8.98 9.59 -4.51
N PRO A 62 8.36 10.70 -4.07
CA PRO A 62 8.80 11.61 -3.00
C PRO A 62 8.37 11.18 -1.58
N TYR A 63 9.26 11.37 -0.60
CA TYR A 63 8.90 11.30 0.82
C TYR A 63 8.04 12.52 1.17
N LEU A 64 6.72 12.34 1.21
CA LEU A 64 5.77 13.39 1.55
C LEU A 64 5.50 13.35 3.06
N TYR A 65 5.89 14.41 3.78
CA TYR A 65 5.57 14.58 5.19
C TYR A 65 4.30 15.43 5.34
N ASN A 66 3.18 14.80 5.71
CA ASN A 66 1.88 15.46 5.92
C ASN A 66 1.61 15.86 7.38
N GLY A 67 2.64 15.92 8.23
CA GLY A 67 2.51 16.28 9.65
C GLY A 67 2.56 17.78 9.92
N TRP A 68 1.91 18.23 11.00
CA TRP A 68 2.05 19.59 11.53
C TRP A 68 3.11 19.60 12.65
N GLY A 69 4.17 20.38 12.47
CA GLY A 69 5.32 20.45 13.40
C GLY A 69 6.65 20.56 12.66
N SER A 70 7.76 20.60 13.41
CA SER A 70 9.10 20.56 12.80
C SER A 70 9.30 19.24 12.07
N PRO A 71 9.73 19.25 10.79
CA PRO A 71 9.98 18.03 10.06
C PRO A 71 11.09 17.21 10.75
N PRO A 72 11.10 15.87 10.56
CA PRO A 72 12.21 15.03 11.01
C PRO A 72 13.54 15.59 10.52
N SER A 73 14.60 15.47 11.33
CA SER A 73 15.92 15.96 10.95
C SER A 73 16.36 15.31 9.64
N PRO A 74 17.03 16.06 8.73
CA PRO A 74 17.42 15.52 7.43
C PRO A 74 18.21 14.22 7.53
N THR A 75 19.10 14.11 8.52
CA THR A 75 19.90 12.90 8.77
C THR A 75 19.06 11.68 9.07
N THR A 76 17.93 11.84 9.77
CA THR A 76 16.99 10.75 10.04
C THR A 76 16.36 10.25 8.75
N VAL A 77 15.97 11.17 7.86
CA VAL A 77 15.39 10.83 6.55
C VAL A 77 16.44 10.18 5.65
N MET A 78 17.65 10.74 5.57
CA MET A 78 18.74 10.19 4.76
C MET A 78 19.12 8.76 5.19
N ASN A 79 19.21 8.50 6.50
CA ASN A 79 19.52 7.16 7.01
C ASN A 79 18.39 6.16 6.77
N ALA A 80 17.12 6.58 6.84
CA ALA A 80 15.98 5.70 6.65
C ALA A 80 15.68 5.40 5.17
N THR A 81 16.05 6.31 4.25
CA THR A 81 15.61 6.25 2.85
C THR A 81 16.75 6.16 1.82
N GLY A 82 17.99 6.43 2.21
CA GLY A 82 19.13 6.50 1.29
C GLY A 82 19.14 7.74 0.38
N VAL A 83 18.21 8.69 0.58
CA VAL A 83 18.17 9.96 -0.15
C VAL A 83 19.43 10.77 0.20
N LYS A 84 20.21 11.15 -0.81
CA LYS A 84 21.48 11.88 -0.61
C LYS A 84 21.33 13.40 -0.73
N TRP A 85 20.23 13.85 -1.32
CA TRP A 85 19.95 15.26 -1.60
C TRP A 85 18.46 15.51 -1.40
N PHE A 86 18.11 16.58 -0.70
CA PHE A 86 16.72 16.98 -0.50
C PHE A 86 16.52 18.44 -0.93
N THR A 87 15.32 18.76 -1.38
CA THR A 87 14.85 20.14 -1.58
C THR A 87 13.70 20.38 -0.60
N LEU A 88 13.90 21.30 0.35
CA LEU A 88 12.84 21.73 1.28
C LEU A 88 11.98 22.78 0.59
N ALA A 89 10.67 22.55 0.53
CA ALA A 89 9.68 23.57 0.19
C ALA A 89 8.83 23.84 1.42
N PHE A 90 8.72 25.09 1.84
CA PHE A 90 7.86 25.52 2.94
C PHE A 90 6.81 26.51 2.39
N VAL A 91 5.58 26.39 2.86
CA VAL A 91 4.53 27.39 2.62
C VAL A 91 4.41 28.20 3.89
N LEU A 92 4.79 29.48 3.84
CA LEU A 92 4.54 30.41 4.93
C LEU A 92 3.16 31.03 4.72
N SER A 93 2.31 30.98 5.75
CA SER A 93 1.07 31.75 5.85
C SER A 93 1.35 33.15 6.37
#